data_AF-A0A8X8X013-F1
#
_entry.id   AF-A0A8X8X013-F1
#
_cell.length_a   1.000
_cell.length_b   1.000
_cell.length_c   1.000
_cell.angle_alpha   90.00
_cell.angle_beta   90.00
_cell.angle_gamma   90.00
#
_symmetry.space_group_name_H-M   'P 1'
#
loop_
_entity.id
_entity.type
_entity.pdbx_description
1 polymer ?
#
loop_
_entity_poly.entity_id
_entity_poly.type
_entity_poly.pdbx_seq_one_letter_code
_entity_poly.pdbx_strand_id
1 'polypeptide(L)'
;MLQTVIVSADFNELFEADWAPDHIVAQGDRISLSLDSSTGCGFESKKKYLFGKASAELKLVQGDSAGTMSSQGANHDELDFEFLGNVSGEPYIVQTNLYINGTGDREQRHYLWFLVDDIPIREYTNKERKGMPYPRKQAMGIYGSLWNADDWATQGGRVKTNWTNAPFVVTFNSLEIDACAFLSDKADDVDAVAKCGKSGQFWWDKPVVKEEHKRRRKQLKWVRDNFLVYDYCRDVGRFPQGLPKECHG
;
A
#
# COMPACT_ATOMS: atom_id res chain seq x y z
N MET A 1 -20.88 5.09 22.87
CA MET A 1 -19.50 5.44 22.50
C MET A 1 -18.90 4.18 21.88
N LEU A 2 -18.95 4.03 20.56
CA LEU A 2 -18.34 2.90 19.85
C LEU A 2 -17.01 3.41 19.27
N GLN A 3 -16.02 3.58 20.15
CA GLN A 3 -14.62 3.66 19.71
C GLN A 3 -14.20 2.23 19.42
N THR A 4 -13.81 1.93 18.19
CA THR A 4 -12.97 0.77 17.92
C THR A 4 -11.65 1.33 17.42
N VAL A 5 -10.93 1.97 18.33
CA VAL A 5 -9.52 2.30 18.15
C VAL A 5 -8.79 0.99 18.43
N ILE A 6 -8.26 0.32 17.41
CA ILE A 6 -7.38 -0.82 17.62
C ILE A 6 -5.94 -0.33 17.49
N VAL A 7 -5.42 0.26 18.57
CA VAL A 7 -3.98 0.42 18.72
C VAL A 7 -3.50 -0.86 19.37
N SER A 8 -2.84 -1.73 18.61
CA SER A 8 -2.13 -2.86 19.17
C SER A 8 -0.66 -2.76 18.79
N ALA A 9 0.20 -3.02 19.76
CA ALA A 9 1.65 -3.06 19.60
C ALA A 9 2.16 -4.49 19.35
N ASP A 10 1.29 -5.49 19.19
CA ASP A 10 1.71 -6.88 18.92
C ASP A 10 1.17 -7.35 17.57
N PHE A 11 2.08 -7.77 16.69
CA PHE A 11 1.75 -8.38 15.41
C PHE A 11 0.65 -9.43 15.53
N ASN A 12 0.77 -10.32 16.53
CA ASN A 12 -0.11 -11.47 16.66
C ASN A 12 -1.55 -11.10 17.06
N GLU A 13 -1.79 -9.88 17.52
CA GLU A 13 -3.15 -9.41 17.79
C GLU A 13 -3.87 -8.92 16.52
N LEU A 14 -3.12 -8.37 15.57
CA LEU A 14 -3.67 -7.72 14.37
C LEU A 14 -3.57 -8.57 13.12
N PHE A 15 -2.53 -9.39 13.03
CA PHE A 15 -2.11 -10.08 11.81
C PHE A 15 -1.85 -11.56 12.06
N GLU A 16 -1.82 -12.31 10.97
CA GLU A 16 -1.42 -13.70 10.90
C GLU A 16 -0.62 -13.95 9.62
N ALA A 17 0.15 -15.03 9.60
CA ALA A 17 0.87 -15.45 8.41
C ALA A 17 -0.14 -15.93 7.35
N ASP A 18 -0.02 -15.40 6.14
CA ASP A 18 -0.75 -15.86 4.95
C ASP A 18 -0.04 -17.08 4.34
N TRP A 19 1.29 -16.99 4.18
CA TRP A 19 2.12 -18.11 3.72
C TRP A 19 3.58 -18.02 4.21
N ALA A 20 4.26 -19.17 4.21
CA ALA A 20 5.64 -19.35 4.70
C ALA A 20 5.88 -18.71 6.09
N PRO A 21 5.16 -19.17 7.14
CA PRO A 21 5.28 -18.61 8.49
C PRO A 21 6.70 -18.76 9.08
N ASP A 22 7.47 -19.74 8.62
CA ASP A 22 8.87 -19.96 8.96
C ASP A 22 9.81 -18.85 8.44
N HIS A 23 9.36 -18.07 7.46
CA HIS A 23 10.05 -16.89 6.93
C HIS A 23 9.60 -15.58 7.59
N ILE A 24 8.75 -15.65 8.63
CA ILE A 24 8.21 -14.51 9.37
C ILE A 24 8.68 -14.58 10.82
N VAL A 25 9.38 -13.55 11.27
CA VAL A 25 9.82 -13.42 12.66
C VAL A 25 9.14 -12.22 13.30
N ALA A 26 8.23 -12.48 14.24
CA ALA A 26 7.55 -11.45 15.04
C ALA A 26 8.15 -11.37 16.45
N GLN A 27 8.54 -10.17 16.88
CA GLN A 27 9.09 -9.88 18.21
C GLN A 27 8.50 -8.56 18.72
N GLY A 28 7.41 -8.64 19.49
CA GLY A 28 6.67 -7.45 19.93
C GLY A 28 6.01 -6.75 18.73
N ASP A 29 6.32 -5.47 18.54
CA ASP A 29 5.80 -4.64 17.45
C ASP A 29 6.63 -4.74 16.15
N ARG A 30 7.71 -5.51 16.18
CA ARG A 30 8.63 -5.71 15.06
C ARG A 30 8.34 -7.02 14.33
N ILE A 31 8.23 -6.95 13.01
CA ILE A 31 8.07 -8.11 12.12
C ILE A 31 9.19 -8.07 11.08
N SER A 32 9.86 -9.19 10.87
CA SER A 32 10.82 -9.36 9.79
C SER A 32 10.33 -10.40 8.81
N LEU A 33 10.28 -10.03 7.53
CA LEU A 33 9.99 -10.93 6.41
C LEU A 33 11.29 -11.27 5.71
N SER A 34 11.48 -12.54 5.37
CA SER A 34 12.68 -13.03 4.70
C SER A 34 12.35 -13.72 3.38
N LEU A 35 13.18 -13.46 2.37
CA LEU A 35 13.09 -14.06 1.05
C LEU A 35 14.42 -14.71 0.70
N ASP A 36 14.37 -15.96 0.30
CA ASP A 36 15.49 -16.69 -0.27
C ASP A 36 15.04 -17.49 -1.50
N SER A 37 15.95 -18.28 -2.07
CA SER A 37 15.70 -19.02 -3.32
C SER A 37 14.61 -20.08 -3.20
N SER A 38 14.20 -20.44 -1.98
CA SER A 38 13.13 -21.40 -1.76
C SER A 38 11.76 -20.74 -1.83
N THR A 39 11.59 -19.61 -1.13
CA THR A 39 10.28 -19.04 -0.86
C THR A 39 10.41 -17.62 -0.30
N GLY A 40 9.40 -16.79 -0.56
CA GLY A 40 9.19 -15.52 0.13
C GLY A 40 8.28 -15.70 1.34
N CYS A 41 7.57 -14.65 1.76
CA CYS A 41 6.50 -14.81 2.74
C CYS A 41 5.49 -13.66 2.69
N GLY A 42 4.37 -13.83 3.37
CA GLY A 42 3.32 -12.83 3.48
C GLY A 42 2.52 -12.96 4.76
N PHE A 43 2.02 -11.83 5.25
CA PHE A 43 1.06 -11.76 6.35
C PHE A 43 -0.17 -10.96 5.93
N GLU A 44 -1.28 -11.24 6.60
CA GLU A 44 -2.54 -10.52 6.43
C GLU A 44 -3.16 -10.13 7.77
N SER A 45 -3.99 -9.09 7.76
CA SER A 45 -4.72 -8.67 8.95
C SER A 45 -5.91 -9.59 9.23
N LYS A 46 -6.08 -10.00 10.50
CA LYS A 46 -7.19 -10.85 10.98
C LYS A 46 -8.59 -10.24 10.82
N LYS A 47 -8.66 -8.94 10.55
CA LYS A 47 -9.90 -8.19 10.37
C LYS A 47 -9.85 -7.44 9.04
N LYS A 48 -11.03 -7.19 8.48
CA LYS A 48 -11.19 -6.27 7.36
C LYS A 48 -11.60 -4.90 7.88
N TYR A 49 -11.31 -3.86 7.12
CA TYR A 49 -11.54 -2.47 7.52
C TYR A 49 -12.20 -1.68 6.39
N LEU A 50 -13.09 -0.76 6.75
CA LEU A 50 -13.66 0.21 5.80
C LEU A 50 -13.45 1.63 6.33
N PHE A 51 -12.57 2.38 5.65
CA PHE A 51 -12.07 3.69 6.06
C PHE A 51 -11.23 3.66 7.34
N GLY A 52 -10.25 4.55 7.38
CA GLY A 52 -9.34 4.68 8.50
C GLY A 52 -7.94 5.05 8.05
N LYS A 53 -6.99 4.81 8.94
CA LYS A 53 -5.56 4.96 8.72
C LYS A 53 -4.86 3.66 9.09
N ALA A 54 -4.02 3.17 8.19
CA ALA A 54 -3.00 2.17 8.49
C ALA A 54 -1.63 2.84 8.35
N SER A 55 -0.71 2.54 9.25
CA SER A 55 0.68 3.01 9.18
C SER A 55 1.64 1.94 9.66
N ALA A 56 2.86 1.99 9.12
CA ALA A 56 3.96 1.12 9.50
C ALA A 56 5.28 1.88 9.30
N GLU A 57 6.27 1.62 10.13
CA GLU A 57 7.65 1.98 9.84
C GLU A 57 8.31 0.85 9.06
N LEU A 58 8.85 1.16 7.88
CA LEU A 58 9.44 0.16 7.00
C LEU A 58 10.95 0.35 6.87
N LYS A 59 11.71 -0.72 7.13
CA LYS A 59 13.12 -0.83 6.76
C LYS A 59 13.26 -1.81 5.60
N LEU A 60 13.64 -1.28 4.44
CA LEU A 60 13.87 -2.03 3.21
C LEU A 60 15.19 -2.82 3.26
N VAL A 61 15.32 -3.76 2.32
CA VAL A 61 16.54 -4.58 2.12
C VAL A 61 17.73 -3.66 1.84
N GLN A 62 18.84 -3.90 2.52
CA GLN A 62 20.10 -3.18 2.26
C GLN A 62 20.89 -3.85 1.14
N GLY A 63 21.66 -3.07 0.39
CA GLY A 63 22.51 -3.60 -0.68
C GLY A 63 21.73 -3.90 -1.95
N ASP A 64 22.07 -5.00 -2.62
CA ASP A 64 21.39 -5.45 -3.84
C ASP A 64 20.07 -6.13 -3.48
N SER A 65 18.98 -5.50 -3.90
CA SER A 65 17.61 -5.93 -3.65
C SER A 65 16.81 -6.06 -4.94
N ALA A 66 17.50 -6.14 -6.08
CA ALA A 66 16.86 -6.27 -7.37
C ALA A 66 15.86 -7.44 -7.35
N GLY A 67 14.63 -7.19 -7.82
CA GLY A 67 13.61 -8.21 -7.96
C GLY A 67 12.74 -8.43 -6.74
N THR A 68 12.84 -7.68 -5.63
CA THR A 68 11.93 -7.88 -4.47
C THR A 68 10.68 -6.99 -4.52
N MET A 69 9.53 -7.49 -4.06
CA MET A 69 8.25 -6.77 -4.00
C MET A 69 7.37 -7.17 -2.79
N SER A 70 6.41 -6.31 -2.41
CA SER A 70 5.33 -6.53 -1.44
C SER A 70 3.94 -6.22 -2.05
N SER A 71 2.91 -6.97 -1.62
CA SER A 71 1.44 -6.97 -1.90
C SER A 71 0.89 -8.04 -2.88
N GLN A 72 -0.36 -8.50 -2.61
CA GLN A 72 -1.10 -9.54 -3.34
C GLN A 72 -2.64 -9.47 -3.09
N GLY A 73 -3.43 -9.69 -4.14
CA GLY A 73 -4.84 -10.14 -4.11
C GLY A 73 -5.50 -10.12 -5.51
N ALA A 74 -6.64 -10.81 -5.74
CA ALA A 74 -7.39 -10.76 -7.01
C ALA A 74 -8.89 -10.47 -6.80
N ASN A 75 -9.52 -9.71 -7.72
CA ASN A 75 -10.92 -9.25 -7.67
C ASN A 75 -11.29 -8.48 -6.39
N HIS A 76 -10.58 -7.37 -6.14
CA HIS A 76 -10.80 -6.55 -4.96
C HIS A 76 -10.52 -5.07 -5.25
N ASP A 77 -10.91 -4.22 -4.30
CA ASP A 77 -10.34 -2.89 -4.16
C ASP A 77 -8.98 -3.03 -3.45
N GLU A 78 -7.93 -2.42 -3.99
CA GLU A 78 -6.55 -2.53 -3.48
C GLU A 78 -5.86 -1.17 -3.55
N LEU A 79 -5.05 -0.85 -2.53
CA LEU A 79 -4.15 0.29 -2.54
C LEU A 79 -2.74 -0.21 -2.28
N ASP A 80 -1.89 -0.14 -3.30
CA ASP A 80 -0.56 -0.72 -3.26
C ASP A 80 0.53 0.27 -2.87
N PHE A 81 1.49 -0.24 -2.12
CA PHE A 81 2.82 0.32 -1.95
C PHE A 81 3.85 -0.77 -2.24
N GLU A 82 4.42 -0.73 -3.44
CA GLU A 82 5.39 -1.70 -3.93
C GLU A 82 6.78 -1.05 -3.95
N PHE A 83 7.68 -1.56 -3.11
CA PHE A 83 9.05 -1.05 -3.03
C PHE A 83 9.95 -1.86 -3.95
N LEU A 84 10.26 -1.31 -5.12
CA LEU A 84 11.05 -1.97 -6.15
C LEU A 84 12.53 -1.78 -5.82
N GLY A 85 13.17 -2.89 -5.46
CA GLY A 85 14.60 -2.92 -5.15
C GLY A 85 15.48 -2.67 -6.36
N ASN A 86 16.76 -2.43 -6.09
CA ASN A 86 17.72 -2.04 -7.11
C ASN A 86 19.11 -2.60 -6.77
N VAL A 87 20.04 -2.46 -7.72
CA VAL A 87 21.44 -2.79 -7.47
C VAL A 87 22.05 -1.85 -6.45
N SER A 88 23.09 -2.31 -5.76
CA SER A 88 23.77 -1.52 -4.73
C SER A 88 24.23 -0.15 -5.26
N GLY A 89 23.85 0.91 -4.54
CA GLY A 89 24.19 2.30 -4.89
C GLY A 89 23.14 3.03 -5.73
N GLU A 90 22.17 2.31 -6.30
CA GLU A 90 21.06 2.90 -7.04
C GLU A 90 19.81 3.08 -6.13
N PRO A 91 18.96 4.08 -6.39
CA PRO A 91 17.81 4.35 -5.54
C PRO A 91 16.70 3.32 -5.70
N TYR A 92 15.98 3.08 -4.61
CA TYR A 92 14.69 2.40 -4.65
C TYR A 92 13.63 3.24 -5.37
N ILE A 93 12.66 2.55 -5.95
CA ILE A 93 11.42 3.13 -6.43
C ILE A 93 10.29 2.70 -5.50
N VAL A 94 9.44 3.63 -5.09
CA VAL A 94 8.11 3.30 -4.57
C VAL A 94 7.10 3.41 -5.70
N GLN A 95 6.49 2.28 -6.05
CA GLN A 95 5.33 2.22 -6.91
C GLN A 95 4.07 2.22 -6.04
N THR A 96 3.08 2.99 -6.46
CA THR A 96 1.72 2.91 -5.91
C THR A 96 0.78 2.50 -7.01
N ASN A 97 -0.20 1.66 -6.69
CA ASN A 97 -1.27 1.27 -7.61
C ASN A 97 -2.62 1.35 -6.91
N LEU A 98 -3.68 1.36 -7.70
CA LEU A 98 -5.05 1.37 -7.18
C LEU A 98 -5.92 0.46 -8.02
N TYR A 99 -6.36 -0.65 -7.43
CA TYR A 99 -7.37 -1.52 -8.01
C TYR A 99 -8.74 -1.11 -7.49
N ILE A 100 -9.71 -1.02 -8.40
CA ILE A 100 -11.11 -0.81 -8.02
C ILE A 100 -11.97 -1.79 -8.81
N ASN A 101 -12.74 -2.61 -8.09
CA ASN A 101 -13.47 -3.75 -8.67
C ASN A 101 -12.58 -4.61 -9.58
N GLY A 102 -11.35 -4.90 -9.15
CA GLY A 102 -10.39 -5.72 -9.91
C GLY A 102 -9.74 -5.03 -11.11
N THR A 103 -10.07 -3.76 -11.41
CA THR A 103 -9.38 -3.00 -12.46
C THR A 103 -8.26 -2.18 -11.85
N GLY A 104 -6.99 -2.52 -12.15
CA GLY A 104 -5.79 -1.77 -11.76
C GLY A 104 -5.36 -0.73 -12.81
N ASP A 105 -4.11 -0.83 -13.25
CA ASP A 105 -3.47 0.02 -14.28
C ASP A 105 -3.34 1.51 -13.90
N ARG A 106 -3.15 1.80 -12.61
CA ARG A 106 -3.03 3.16 -12.07
C ARG A 106 -1.69 3.39 -11.41
N GLU A 107 -0.61 2.92 -12.00
CA GLU A 107 0.71 2.96 -11.38
C GLU A 107 1.27 4.40 -11.38
N GLN A 108 1.82 4.81 -10.24
CA GLN A 108 2.70 5.97 -10.13
C GLN A 108 3.98 5.54 -9.43
N ARG A 109 5.13 5.95 -9.96
CA ARG A 109 6.46 5.61 -9.40
C ARG A 109 7.18 6.85 -8.94
N HIS A 110 7.81 6.77 -7.77
CA HIS A 110 8.62 7.86 -7.22
C HIS A 110 10.00 7.34 -6.82
N TYR A 111 11.05 8.14 -7.00
CA TYR A 111 12.34 7.87 -6.38
C TYR A 111 12.28 8.13 -4.88
N LEU A 112 12.77 7.17 -4.09
CA LEU A 112 12.99 7.34 -2.66
C LEU A 112 14.39 7.93 -2.42
N TRP A 113 14.58 9.22 -2.71
CA TRP A 113 15.84 9.90 -2.39
C TRP A 113 15.87 10.43 -0.95
N PHE A 114 14.72 10.66 -0.30
CA PHE A 114 14.61 11.05 1.12
C PHE A 114 13.30 10.55 1.75
N LEU A 115 13.30 10.32 3.08
CA LEU A 115 12.26 9.74 3.95
C LEU A 115 10.81 10.14 3.60
N VAL A 116 9.86 9.21 3.69
CA VAL A 116 8.43 9.53 3.60
C VAL A 116 7.74 9.24 4.93
N ASP A 117 7.77 10.25 5.80
CA ASP A 117 7.05 10.34 7.06
C ASP A 117 5.58 10.80 6.80
N ASP A 118 5.24 12.03 7.21
CA ASP A 118 3.95 12.69 7.01
C ASP A 118 3.82 13.44 5.66
N ILE A 119 4.63 13.10 4.65
CA ILE A 119 4.58 13.79 3.34
C ILE A 119 3.73 12.98 2.37
N PRO A 120 2.60 13.51 1.84
CA PRO A 120 1.79 12.78 0.87
C PRO A 120 2.53 12.62 -0.46
N ILE A 121 2.58 11.39 -0.97
CA ILE A 121 3.17 11.09 -2.30
C ILE A 121 2.11 10.91 -3.39
N ARG A 122 0.87 10.58 -3.00
CA ARG A 122 -0.26 10.40 -3.92
C ARG A 122 -1.59 10.72 -3.24
N GLU A 123 -2.53 11.27 -4.00
CA GLU A 123 -3.93 11.47 -3.60
C GLU A 123 -4.84 10.91 -4.69
N TYR A 124 -5.78 10.05 -4.33
CA TYR A 124 -6.88 9.61 -5.20
C TYR A 124 -8.20 10.10 -4.62
N THR A 125 -8.82 11.07 -5.29
CA THR A 125 -10.02 11.74 -4.77
C THR A 125 -11.29 11.00 -5.17
N ASN A 126 -12.25 10.87 -4.25
CA ASN A 126 -13.59 10.38 -4.59
C ASN A 126 -14.27 11.34 -5.58
N LYS A 127 -14.44 10.85 -6.81
CA LYS A 127 -15.16 11.52 -7.90
C LYS A 127 -16.31 10.65 -8.44
N GLU A 128 -16.92 9.79 -7.61
CA GLU A 128 -18.05 8.91 -7.99
C GLU A 128 -19.22 9.67 -8.62
N ARG A 129 -19.51 10.90 -8.15
CA ARG A 129 -20.55 11.76 -8.75
C ARG A 129 -20.28 12.15 -10.20
N LYS A 130 -19.05 12.02 -10.66
CA LYS A 130 -18.61 12.22 -12.05
C LYS A 130 -18.40 10.89 -12.79
N GLY A 131 -18.84 9.77 -12.22
CA GLY A 131 -18.75 8.44 -12.81
C GLY A 131 -17.39 7.76 -12.71
N MET A 132 -16.48 8.26 -11.87
CA MET A 132 -15.20 7.59 -11.59
C MET A 132 -15.35 6.56 -10.46
N PRO A 133 -14.75 5.37 -10.60
CA PRO A 133 -14.76 4.37 -9.54
C PRO A 133 -13.97 4.86 -8.31
N TYR A 134 -14.38 4.42 -7.11
CA TYR A 134 -13.69 4.71 -5.85
C TYR A 134 -13.90 3.57 -4.84
N PRO A 135 -12.87 3.20 -4.06
CA PRO A 135 -12.97 2.12 -3.07
C PRO A 135 -13.75 2.58 -1.83
N ARG A 136 -15.08 2.56 -1.94
CA ARG A 136 -16.00 3.03 -0.88
C ARG A 136 -16.80 1.91 -0.22
N LYS A 137 -16.92 0.76 -0.87
CA LYS A 137 -17.94 -0.23 -0.55
C LYS A 137 -17.36 -1.52 0.02
N GLN A 138 -16.20 -1.93 -0.49
CA GLN A 138 -15.56 -3.18 -0.10
C GLN A 138 -14.64 -2.95 1.10
N ALA A 139 -14.83 -3.73 2.15
CA ALA A 139 -13.90 -3.74 3.28
C ALA A 139 -12.61 -4.47 2.86
N MET A 140 -11.46 -3.88 3.20
CA MET A 140 -10.14 -4.36 2.76
C MET A 140 -9.36 -4.94 3.95
N GLY A 141 -8.58 -5.98 3.70
CA GLY A 141 -7.52 -6.42 4.60
C GLY A 141 -6.25 -5.58 4.40
N ILE A 142 -5.33 -5.65 5.36
CA ILE A 142 -4.00 -5.08 5.26
C ILE A 142 -3.01 -6.23 5.11
N TYR A 143 -2.18 -6.14 4.08
CA TYR A 143 -1.24 -7.19 3.68
C TYR A 143 0.17 -6.64 3.64
N GLY A 144 1.14 -7.49 3.96
CA GLY A 144 2.56 -7.24 3.73
C GLY A 144 3.23 -8.51 3.26
N SER A 145 4.06 -8.42 2.23
CA SER A 145 4.76 -9.59 1.70
C SER A 145 6.16 -9.24 1.21
N LEU A 146 6.97 -10.27 1.01
CA LEU A 146 8.27 -10.14 0.36
C LEU A 146 8.41 -11.29 -0.64
N TRP A 147 8.46 -10.97 -1.93
CA TRP A 147 8.50 -11.95 -3.01
C TRP A 147 9.36 -11.49 -4.20
N ASN A 148 9.72 -12.42 -5.09
CA ASN A 148 10.54 -12.14 -6.27
C ASN A 148 9.71 -11.78 -7.52
N ALA A 149 9.93 -10.59 -8.06
CA ALA A 149 9.28 -10.00 -9.23
C ALA A 149 10.30 -9.69 -10.35
N ASP A 150 11.20 -10.64 -10.63
CA ASP A 150 12.30 -10.51 -11.60
C ASP A 150 11.87 -10.05 -13.00
N ASP A 151 10.65 -10.36 -13.40
CA ASP A 151 10.14 -10.07 -14.74
C ASP A 151 9.90 -8.57 -14.98
N TRP A 152 9.81 -7.76 -13.92
CA TRP A 152 9.45 -6.35 -14.10
C TRP A 152 9.98 -5.37 -13.04
N ALA A 153 10.32 -5.81 -11.83
CA ALA A 153 10.60 -4.90 -10.71
C ALA A 153 11.80 -3.97 -10.97
N THR A 154 12.95 -4.52 -11.34
CA THR A 154 14.19 -3.74 -11.46
C THR A 154 14.46 -3.37 -12.91
N GLN A 155 14.46 -2.07 -13.20
CA GLN A 155 14.71 -1.52 -14.54
C GLN A 155 13.81 -2.14 -15.63
N GLY A 156 12.56 -2.45 -15.27
CA GLY A 156 11.61 -3.13 -16.16
C GLY A 156 11.96 -4.60 -16.42
N GLY A 157 12.55 -5.27 -15.42
CA GLY A 157 12.88 -6.70 -15.46
C GLY A 157 14.24 -7.04 -16.07
N ARG A 158 15.07 -6.03 -16.39
CA ARG A 158 16.41 -6.24 -16.98
C ARG A 158 17.44 -6.74 -15.97
N VAL A 159 17.27 -6.39 -14.70
CA VAL A 159 18.15 -6.82 -13.61
C VAL A 159 17.41 -7.84 -12.76
N LYS A 160 18.01 -9.01 -12.61
CA LYS A 160 17.46 -10.17 -11.88
C LYS A 160 18.01 -10.23 -10.47
N THR A 161 17.29 -10.87 -9.55
CA THR A 161 17.75 -11.11 -8.18
C THR A 161 19.05 -11.91 -8.18
N ASN A 162 20.05 -11.39 -7.47
CA ASN A 162 21.25 -12.16 -7.17
C ASN A 162 21.07 -12.97 -5.87
N TRP A 163 20.61 -14.21 -6.00
CA TRP A 163 20.31 -15.10 -4.87
C TRP A 163 21.51 -15.41 -3.95
N THR A 164 22.75 -15.12 -4.35
CA THR A 164 23.90 -15.24 -3.43
C THR A 164 23.85 -14.24 -2.28
N ASN A 165 23.01 -13.20 -2.39
CA ASN A 165 22.81 -12.19 -1.35
C ASN A 165 21.64 -12.52 -0.41
N ALA A 166 20.97 -13.65 -0.60
CA ALA A 166 19.91 -14.12 0.29
C ALA A 166 20.47 -14.48 1.70
N PRO A 167 19.64 -14.37 2.75
CA PRO A 167 18.24 -13.94 2.72
C PRO A 167 18.11 -12.41 2.60
N PHE A 168 17.17 -11.98 1.77
CA PHE A 168 16.74 -10.58 1.72
C PHE A 168 15.73 -10.36 2.84
N VAL A 169 15.93 -9.34 3.68
CA VAL A 169 15.09 -9.10 4.84
C VAL A 169 14.50 -7.70 4.82
N VAL A 170 13.18 -7.62 4.95
CA VAL A 170 12.42 -6.39 5.19
C VAL A 170 11.92 -6.42 6.63
N THR A 171 11.91 -5.26 7.29
CA THR A 171 11.36 -5.14 8.65
C THR A 171 10.25 -4.11 8.69
N PHE A 172 9.13 -4.48 9.32
CA PHE A 172 8.06 -3.59 9.73
C PHE A 172 8.18 -3.35 11.25
N ASN A 173 8.06 -2.10 11.69
CA ASN A 173 7.84 -1.75 13.10
C ASN A 173 6.59 -0.87 13.22
N SER A 174 6.06 -0.74 14.44
CA SER A 174 5.01 0.21 14.77
C SER A 174 3.82 0.18 13.80
N LEU A 175 3.36 -1.04 13.48
CA LEU A 175 2.16 -1.25 12.68
C LEU A 175 0.93 -0.80 13.49
N GLU A 176 0.24 0.21 12.97
CA GLU A 176 -0.95 0.78 13.61
C GLU A 176 -2.14 0.74 12.65
N ILE A 177 -3.31 0.37 13.18
CA ILE A 177 -4.57 0.37 12.43
C ILE A 177 -5.64 1.15 13.19
N ASP A 178 -5.81 2.42 12.85
CA ASP A 178 -6.93 3.23 13.33
C ASP A 178 -8.03 3.29 12.28
N ALA A 179 -8.86 2.24 12.26
CA ALA A 179 -9.85 2.03 11.22
C ALA A 179 -11.13 1.37 11.72
N CYS A 180 -12.21 1.52 10.95
CA CYS A 180 -13.50 0.90 11.27
C CYS A 180 -13.48 -0.59 10.88
N ALA A 181 -13.35 -1.46 11.88
CA ALA A 181 -13.08 -2.89 11.71
C ALA A 181 -14.32 -3.80 11.61
N PHE A 182 -14.13 -4.94 10.95
CA PHE A 182 -15.08 -6.05 10.76
C PHE A 182 -14.42 -7.39 11.05
N LEU A 183 -15.21 -8.35 11.54
CA LEU A 183 -14.77 -9.74 11.57
C LEU A 183 -14.77 -10.27 10.12
N SER A 184 -13.65 -10.87 9.72
CA SER A 184 -13.31 -11.30 8.36
C SER A 184 -14.40 -12.12 7.66
N ASP A 185 -15.20 -12.85 8.43
CA ASP A 185 -16.07 -13.91 7.89
C ASP A 185 -17.55 -13.49 7.75
N LYS A 186 -17.92 -12.27 8.17
CA LYS A 186 -19.35 -11.90 8.32
C LYS A 186 -19.78 -10.54 7.80
N ALA A 187 -18.87 -9.70 7.32
CA ALA A 187 -19.26 -8.39 6.81
C ALA A 187 -19.54 -8.47 5.31
N ASP A 188 -20.81 -8.34 4.93
CA ASP A 188 -21.14 -7.94 3.56
C ASP A 188 -20.85 -6.45 3.35
N ASP A 189 -20.67 -6.04 2.10
CA ASP A 189 -20.39 -4.64 1.75
C ASP A 189 -21.48 -3.67 2.23
N VAL A 190 -22.71 -4.16 2.38
CA VAL A 190 -23.88 -3.37 2.78
C VAL A 190 -23.80 -2.98 4.25
N ASP A 191 -23.55 -3.95 5.12
CA ASP A 191 -23.31 -3.75 6.54
C ASP A 191 -22.06 -2.90 6.77
N ALA A 192 -21.04 -3.06 5.92
CA ALA A 192 -19.83 -2.28 6.02
C ALA A 192 -20.08 -0.78 5.84
N VAL A 193 -20.79 -0.41 4.77
CA VAL A 193 -21.17 0.99 4.50
C VAL A 193 -22.13 1.52 5.55
N ALA A 194 -23.09 0.72 6.03
CA ALA A 194 -24.05 1.14 7.05
C ALA A 194 -23.36 1.47 8.40
N LYS A 195 -22.31 0.73 8.75
CA LYS A 195 -21.55 0.91 9.99
C LYS A 195 -20.52 2.03 9.91
N CYS A 196 -19.74 2.07 8.83
CA CYS A 196 -18.56 2.95 8.74
C CYS A 196 -18.78 4.18 7.85
N GLY A 197 -19.82 4.20 7.01
CA GLY A 197 -20.07 5.28 6.04
C GLY A 197 -20.87 6.47 6.58
N LYS A 198 -21.20 6.51 7.88
CA LYS A 198 -21.96 7.62 8.48
C LYS A 198 -21.07 8.83 8.71
N SER A 199 -21.35 9.90 7.97
CA SER A 199 -20.60 11.17 8.07
C SER A 199 -20.55 11.71 9.50
N GLY A 200 -19.34 12.07 9.93
CA GLY A 200 -19.08 12.74 11.21
C GLY A 200 -18.93 11.79 12.39
N GLN A 201 -19.02 10.48 12.17
CA GLN A 201 -18.86 9.46 13.20
C GLN A 201 -17.39 9.31 13.62
N PHE A 202 -16.45 9.39 12.68
CA PHE A 202 -15.03 9.15 12.93
C PHE A 202 -14.20 10.42 12.81
N TRP A 203 -12.92 10.36 13.21
CA TRP A 203 -12.03 11.52 13.14
C TRP A 203 -11.73 11.92 11.68
N TRP A 204 -11.63 10.93 10.77
CA TRP A 204 -11.39 11.17 9.35
C TRP A 204 -12.54 11.89 8.64
N ASP A 205 -13.74 11.92 9.24
CA ASP A 205 -14.89 12.65 8.72
C ASP A 205 -14.93 14.12 9.16
N LYS A 206 -14.07 14.52 10.10
CA LYS A 206 -14.14 15.84 10.72
C LYS A 206 -13.61 16.94 9.78
N PRO A 207 -14.13 18.17 9.87
CA PRO A 207 -13.67 19.28 9.02
C PRO A 207 -12.17 19.57 9.11
N VAL A 208 -11.55 19.32 10.27
CA VAL A 208 -10.11 19.53 10.49
C VAL A 208 -9.25 18.75 9.49
N VAL A 209 -9.68 17.53 9.13
CA VAL A 209 -8.97 16.67 8.17
C VAL A 209 -8.99 17.32 6.79
N LYS A 210 -10.13 17.92 6.37
CA LYS A 210 -10.22 18.65 5.09
C LYS A 210 -9.29 19.86 5.02
N GLU A 211 -9.12 20.59 6.13
CA GLU A 211 -8.20 21.71 6.18
C GLU A 211 -6.73 21.25 6.15
N GLU A 212 -6.42 20.16 6.85
CA GLU A 212 -5.10 19.54 6.75
C GLU A 212 -4.80 19.06 5.33
N HIS A 213 -5.75 18.42 4.65
CA HIS A 213 -5.63 18.03 3.25
C HIS A 213 -5.27 19.23 2.37
N LYS A 214 -5.94 20.39 2.51
CA LYS A 214 -5.61 21.59 1.71
C LYS A 214 -4.16 22.04 1.92
N ARG A 215 -3.64 21.96 3.15
CA ARG A 215 -2.25 22.30 3.46
C ARG A 215 -1.28 21.31 2.81
N ARG A 216 -1.58 20.01 2.94
CA ARG A 216 -0.77 18.90 2.41
C ARG A 216 -0.72 18.85 0.88
N ARG A 217 -1.71 19.41 0.16
CA ARG A 217 -1.70 19.49 -1.32
C ARG A 217 -0.49 20.25 -1.89
N LYS A 218 0.07 21.23 -1.17
CA LYS A 218 1.30 21.91 -1.62
C LYS A 218 2.53 20.99 -1.57
N GLN A 219 2.63 20.19 -0.50
CA GLN A 219 3.69 19.19 -0.37
C GLN A 219 3.55 18.10 -1.44
N LEU A 220 2.34 17.61 -1.66
CA LEU A 220 2.06 16.65 -2.73
C LEU A 220 2.49 17.18 -4.11
N LYS A 221 2.20 18.46 -4.41
CA LYS A 221 2.66 19.07 -5.66
C LYS A 221 4.18 19.06 -5.76
N TRP A 222 4.88 19.45 -4.69
CA TRP A 222 6.34 19.44 -4.65
C TRP A 222 6.91 18.03 -4.85
N VAL A 223 6.33 17.00 -4.21
CA VAL A 223 6.73 15.60 -4.42
C VAL A 223 6.57 15.21 -5.89
N ARG A 224 5.41 15.52 -6.49
CA ARG A 224 5.13 15.21 -7.89
C ARG A 224 6.07 15.91 -8.86
N ASP A 225 6.47 17.14 -8.57
CA ASP A 225 7.37 17.90 -9.45
C ASP A 225 8.82 17.40 -9.39
N ASN A 226 9.25 16.80 -8.27
CA ASN A 226 10.66 16.48 -8.01
C ASN A 226 10.99 14.98 -7.99
N PHE A 227 10.03 14.11 -7.68
CA PHE A 227 10.30 12.69 -7.43
C PHE A 227 9.47 11.73 -8.29
N LEU A 228 8.39 12.20 -8.93
CA LEU A 228 7.53 11.35 -9.79
C LEU A 228 8.25 11.02 -11.10
N VAL A 229 8.51 9.74 -11.33
CA VAL A 229 9.23 9.24 -12.52
C VAL A 229 8.34 8.51 -13.51
N TYR A 230 7.18 8.03 -13.05
CA TYR A 230 6.15 7.44 -13.90
C TYR A 230 4.77 7.85 -13.40
N ASP A 231 3.90 8.20 -14.34
CA ASP A 231 2.50 8.51 -14.08
C ASP A 231 1.64 7.94 -15.20
N TYR A 232 0.78 6.97 -14.89
CA TYR A 232 -0.13 6.37 -15.87
C TYR A 232 -0.99 7.42 -16.59
N CYS A 233 -1.31 8.54 -15.93
CA CYS A 233 -2.04 9.67 -16.53
C CYS A 233 -1.26 10.45 -17.59
N ARG A 234 0.02 10.12 -17.83
CA ARG A 234 0.85 10.71 -18.89
C ARG A 234 1.29 9.68 -19.93
N ASP A 235 0.92 8.41 -19.74
CA ASP A 235 1.34 7.29 -20.58
C ASP A 235 0.37 7.06 -21.75
N VAL A 236 0.46 7.94 -22.75
CA VAL A 236 -0.37 7.83 -23.96
C VAL A 236 -0.05 6.57 -24.79
N GLY A 237 1.13 5.98 -24.61
CA GLY A 237 1.53 4.74 -25.28
C GLY A 237 0.77 3.54 -24.73
N ARG A 238 0.60 3.48 -23.40
CA ARG A 238 -0.20 2.45 -22.73
C ARG A 238 -1.71 2.61 -22.95
N PHE A 239 -2.19 3.85 -23.10
CA PHE A 239 -3.61 4.16 -23.28
C PHE A 239 -3.91 4.76 -24.68
N PRO A 240 -3.75 3.98 -25.77
CA PRO A 240 -3.94 4.49 -27.12
C PRO A 240 -5.40 4.88 -27.43
N GLN A 241 -6.35 4.37 -26.64
CA GLN A 241 -7.79 4.69 -26.76
C GLN A 241 -8.21 5.88 -25.88
N GLY A 242 -7.26 6.56 -25.26
CA GLY A 242 -7.48 7.69 -24.37
C GLY A 242 -7.20 7.35 -22.90
N LEU A 243 -6.65 8.33 -22.20
CA LEU A 243 -6.30 8.21 -20.78
C LEU A 243 -7.55 8.00 -19.91
N PRO A 244 -7.43 7.28 -18.77
CA PRO A 244 -8.52 7.09 -17.82
C PRO A 244 -9.21 8.40 -17.41
N LYS A 245 -10.52 8.35 -17.14
CA LYS A 245 -11.36 9.55 -16.89
C LYS A 245 -10.85 10.37 -15.70
N GLU A 246 -10.30 9.70 -14.71
CA GLU A 246 -9.72 10.28 -13.50
C GLU A 246 -8.49 11.16 -13.76
N CYS A 247 -7.83 11.01 -14.91
CA CYS A 247 -6.69 11.81 -15.31
C CYS A 247 -7.04 13.22 -15.81
N HIS A 248 -8.31 13.50 -16.12
CA HIS A 248 -8.75 14.71 -16.84
C HIS A 248 -9.30 15.83 -15.95
N GLY A 249 -8.96 15.90 -14.65
CA GLY A 249 -9.31 17.09 -13.86
C GLY A 249 -8.97 17.02 -12.40
#